data_AF-A0A945WNT4-F1
#
_entry.id   AF-A0A945WNT4-F1
#
_cell.length_a   1.000
_cell.length_b   1.000
_cell.length_c   1.000
_cell.angle_alpha   90.00
_cell.angle_beta   90.00
_cell.angle_gamma   90.00
#
_symmetry.space_group_name_H-M   'P 1'
#
loop_
_entity.id
_entity.type
_entity.pdbx_description
1 polymer ?
#
loop_
_entity_poly.entity_id
_entity_poly.type
_entity_poly.pdbx_seq_one_letter_code
_entity_poly.pdbx_strand_id
1 'polypeptide(L)'
;MAKNSSRVALLVCSFVLLSACAGDFFGERPANSHYCDNFLLYEMCIQDTDGDGIVEYTYFGESREVFMFREGAEDMLPTDMPLHRCARAMDEELVEVSSRIFYIEEESSYIEKTDIRGALMLKYMARLPEVAACNLRAERAAQEAEL
;
A
#
# COMPACT_ATOMS: atom_id res chain seq x y z
N MET A 1 18.25 -53.26 24.08
CA MET A 1 17.43 -52.11 24.53
C MET A 1 17.99 -50.80 23.92
N ALA A 2 18.09 -50.69 22.59
CA ALA A 2 18.74 -49.55 21.92
C ALA A 2 17.98 -48.99 20.70
N LYS A 3 17.00 -49.75 20.17
CA LYS A 3 16.28 -49.41 18.93
C LYS A 3 15.21 -48.33 19.12
N ASN A 4 14.69 -48.17 20.35
CA ASN A 4 13.64 -47.19 20.65
C ASN A 4 14.23 -45.78 20.88
N SER A 5 15.46 -45.68 21.40
CA SER A 5 16.12 -44.38 21.65
C SER A 5 16.48 -43.64 20.36
N SER A 6 16.92 -44.37 19.32
CA SER A 6 17.25 -43.80 18.00
C SER A 6 16.02 -43.26 17.26
N ARG A 7 14.84 -43.89 17.40
CA ARG A 7 13.59 -43.41 16.80
C ARG A 7 13.03 -42.18 17.51
N VAL A 8 13.18 -42.12 18.83
CA VAL A 8 12.76 -40.95 19.62
C VAL A 8 13.64 -39.75 19.32
N ALA A 9 14.95 -39.92 19.18
CA ALA A 9 15.87 -38.84 18.80
C ALA A 9 15.54 -38.25 17.41
N LEU A 10 15.19 -39.10 16.45
CA LEU A 10 14.80 -38.69 15.09
C LEU A 10 13.47 -37.90 15.07
N LEU A 11 12.49 -38.33 15.87
CA LEU A 11 11.22 -37.63 16.01
C LEU A 11 11.38 -36.27 16.70
N VAL A 12 12.22 -36.20 17.74
CA VAL A 12 12.50 -34.94 18.45
C VAL A 12 13.25 -33.95 17.55
N CYS A 13 14.26 -34.40 16.79
CA CYS A 13 14.94 -33.55 15.80
C CYS A 13 13.97 -33.05 14.71
N SER A 14 13.08 -33.91 14.21
CA SER A 14 12.07 -33.50 13.23
C SER A 14 11.10 -32.46 13.79
N PHE A 15 10.72 -32.57 15.06
CA PHE A 15 9.81 -31.63 15.71
C PHE A 15 10.48 -30.25 15.94
N VAL A 16 11.75 -30.24 16.34
CA VAL A 16 12.54 -29.02 16.52
C VAL A 16 12.77 -28.29 15.19
N LEU A 17 13.03 -29.03 14.11
CA LEU A 17 13.18 -28.44 12.76
C LEU A 17 11.85 -27.86 12.23
N LEU A 18 10.71 -28.50 12.53
CA LEU A 18 9.39 -27.99 12.15
C LEU A 18 8.99 -26.74 12.95
N SER A 19 9.40 -26.62 14.22
CA SER A 19 9.14 -25.40 15.01
C SER A 19 9.97 -24.19 14.55
N ALA A 20 11.08 -24.39 13.85
CA ALA A 20 11.88 -23.27 13.32
C ALA A 20 11.19 -22.54 12.16
N CYS A 21 10.30 -23.20 11.41
CA CYS A 21 9.46 -22.55 10.40
C CYS A 21 8.19 -21.89 11.00
N ALA A 22 7.88 -22.17 12.27
CA ALA A 22 6.83 -21.49 13.02
C ALA A 22 7.38 -20.36 13.90
N GLY A 23 8.70 -20.18 13.93
CA GLY A 23 9.37 -19.07 14.58
C GLY A 23 9.10 -17.78 13.81
N ASP A 24 8.15 -17.02 14.33
CA ASP A 24 7.86 -15.63 14.06
C ASP A 24 8.83 -14.89 13.12
N PHE A 25 8.32 -14.58 11.94
CA PHE A 25 8.61 -13.31 11.27
C PHE A 25 8.16 -12.17 12.21
N PHE A 26 8.98 -11.84 13.22
CA PHE A 26 8.78 -10.74 14.18
C PHE A 26 9.02 -9.36 13.53
N GLY A 27 8.33 -9.07 12.43
CA GLY A 27 8.02 -7.69 12.06
C GLY A 27 6.64 -7.33 12.62
N GLU A 28 6.37 -6.05 12.88
CA GLU A 28 4.98 -5.60 12.99
C GLU A 28 4.26 -6.07 11.72
N ARG A 29 3.17 -6.82 11.87
CA ARG A 29 2.36 -7.23 10.73
C ARG A 29 1.42 -6.08 10.39
N PRO A 30 1.16 -5.81 9.11
CA PRO A 30 0.15 -4.84 8.73
C PRO A 30 -1.19 -5.26 9.33
N ALA A 31 -1.87 -4.33 10.01
CA ALA A 31 -3.20 -4.52 10.56
C ALA A 31 -4.27 -4.58 9.46
N ASN A 32 -4.02 -3.93 8.33
CA ASN A 32 -4.86 -3.92 7.15
C ASN A 32 -3.99 -3.83 5.88
N SER A 33 -4.52 -4.22 4.73
CA SER A 33 -3.85 -4.08 3.42
C SER A 33 -4.60 -3.15 2.47
N HIS A 34 -5.67 -2.52 2.96
CA HIS A 34 -6.53 -1.65 2.19
C HIS A 34 -7.12 -0.59 3.10
N TYR A 35 -7.08 0.66 2.67
CA TYR A 35 -7.58 1.78 3.43
C TYR A 35 -8.22 2.83 2.52
N CYS A 36 -9.44 3.26 2.82
CA CYS A 36 -10.11 4.36 2.13
C CYS A 36 -10.49 5.47 3.11
N ASP A 37 -10.26 6.72 2.72
CA ASP A 37 -10.76 7.89 3.44
C ASP A 37 -11.02 9.04 2.46
N ASN A 38 -11.76 10.03 2.94
CA ASN A 38 -12.02 11.27 2.24
C ASN A 38 -10.84 12.22 2.43
N PHE A 39 -10.19 12.57 1.32
CA PHE A 39 -9.15 13.58 1.26
C PHE A 39 -9.66 14.76 0.42
N LEU A 40 -9.96 15.86 1.12
CA LEU A 40 -10.58 17.06 0.55
C LEU A 40 -11.95 16.76 -0.08
N LEU A 41 -12.01 16.63 -1.41
CA LEU A 41 -13.23 16.43 -2.18
C LEU A 41 -13.37 15.00 -2.71
N TYR A 42 -12.33 14.18 -2.59
CA TYR A 42 -12.29 12.86 -3.19
C TYR A 42 -12.15 11.78 -2.13
N GLU A 43 -12.90 10.69 -2.30
CA GLU A 43 -12.60 9.43 -1.63
C GLU A 43 -11.38 8.81 -2.33
N MET A 44 -10.33 8.54 -1.57
CA MET A 44 -9.12 7.93 -2.09
C MET A 44 -8.83 6.67 -1.29
N CYS A 45 -8.38 5.64 -1.99
CA CYS A 45 -8.08 4.34 -1.42
C CYS A 45 -6.64 3.96 -1.69
N ILE A 46 -5.97 3.42 -0.67
CA ILE A 46 -4.58 2.99 -0.66
C ILE A 46 -4.59 1.46 -0.58
N GLN A 47 -3.79 0.81 -1.43
CA GLN A 47 -3.73 -0.65 -1.53
C GLN A 47 -2.30 -1.16 -1.29
N ASP A 48 -2.22 -2.18 -0.43
CA ASP A 48 -1.16 -3.17 -0.32
C ASP A 48 -1.71 -4.51 -0.86
N THR A 49 -1.09 -5.04 -1.90
CA THR A 49 -1.59 -6.13 -2.76
C THR A 49 -1.03 -7.47 -2.31
N ASP A 50 0.23 -7.49 -1.86
CA ASP A 50 0.93 -8.71 -1.43
C ASP A 50 0.98 -8.85 0.10
N GLY A 51 0.53 -7.85 0.84
CA GLY A 51 0.42 -7.85 2.29
C GLY A 51 1.76 -7.60 2.98
N ASP A 52 2.73 -7.00 2.29
CA ASP A 52 4.06 -6.70 2.85
C ASP A 52 4.08 -5.44 3.74
N GLY A 53 2.96 -4.70 3.80
CA GLY A 53 2.81 -3.46 4.55
C GLY A 53 3.35 -2.24 3.83
N ILE A 54 3.62 -2.34 2.53
CA ILE A 54 4.07 -1.24 1.67
C ILE A 54 3.00 -0.98 0.62
N VAL A 55 2.75 0.29 0.33
CA VAL A 55 1.74 0.65 -0.67
C VAL A 55 2.22 0.31 -2.09
N GLU A 56 1.40 -0.35 -2.90
CA GLU A 56 1.62 -0.43 -4.36
C GLU A 56 0.96 0.72 -5.08
N TYR A 57 -0.28 1.08 -4.72
CA TYR A 57 -1.01 2.11 -5.46
C TYR A 57 -2.10 2.81 -4.66
N THR A 58 -2.47 3.98 -5.15
CA THR A 58 -3.62 4.76 -4.68
C THR A 58 -4.56 5.05 -5.85
N TYR A 59 -5.86 4.91 -5.61
CA TYR A 59 -6.90 5.08 -6.61
C TYR A 59 -8.08 5.89 -6.08
N PHE A 60 -8.85 6.50 -6.98
CA PHE A 60 -10.07 7.22 -6.64
C PHE A 60 -11.22 6.24 -6.35
N GLY A 61 -11.91 6.38 -5.21
CA GLY A 61 -12.96 5.46 -4.78
C GLY A 61 -14.10 5.31 -5.79
N GLU A 62 -14.53 6.44 -6.39
CA GLU A 62 -15.65 6.46 -7.35
C GLU A 62 -15.25 5.94 -8.74
N SER A 63 -14.22 6.51 -9.38
CA SER A 63 -13.84 6.15 -10.76
C SER A 63 -13.00 4.88 -10.83
N ARG A 64 -12.44 4.43 -9.70
CA ARG A 64 -11.44 3.34 -9.61
C ARG A 64 -10.18 3.58 -10.44
N GLU A 65 -9.93 4.82 -10.84
CA GLU A 65 -8.72 5.16 -11.58
C GLU A 65 -7.52 5.23 -10.62
N VAL A 66 -6.47 4.48 -10.93
CA VAL A 66 -5.19 4.55 -10.22
C VAL A 66 -4.48 5.83 -10.63
N PHE A 67 -4.13 6.67 -9.66
CA PHE A 67 -3.47 7.95 -9.93
C PHE A 67 -2.08 8.08 -9.30
N MET A 68 -1.73 7.19 -8.37
CA MET A 68 -0.36 7.07 -7.85
C MET A 68 0.02 5.60 -7.68
N PHE A 69 1.27 5.23 -7.95
CA PHE A 69 1.77 3.87 -7.81
C PHE A 69 3.23 3.85 -7.35
N ARG A 70 3.67 2.80 -6.65
CA ARG A 70 5.06 2.57 -6.27
C ARG A 70 5.87 2.19 -7.51
N GLU A 71 7.04 2.79 -7.68
CA GLU A 71 7.93 2.42 -8.78
C GLU A 71 8.32 0.94 -8.66
N GLY A 72 8.16 0.17 -9.74
CA GLY A 72 8.39 -1.27 -9.76
C GLY A 72 7.16 -2.12 -9.38
N ALA A 73 6.05 -1.51 -9.00
CA ALA A 73 4.78 -2.19 -8.70
C ALA A 73 3.80 -2.21 -9.87
N GLU A 74 4.22 -1.84 -11.09
CA GLU A 74 3.34 -1.74 -12.26
C GLU A 74 2.67 -3.08 -12.61
N ASP A 75 3.38 -4.19 -12.43
CA ASP A 75 2.87 -5.56 -12.65
C ASP A 75 1.85 -6.00 -11.57
N MET A 76 1.80 -5.28 -10.44
CA MET A 76 0.84 -5.50 -9.35
C MET A 76 -0.45 -4.68 -9.52
N LEU A 77 -0.49 -3.78 -10.52
CA LEU A 77 -1.68 -2.99 -10.78
C LEU A 77 -2.82 -3.88 -11.32
N PRO A 78 -4.02 -3.76 -10.76
CA PRO A 78 -5.17 -4.55 -11.19
C PRO A 78 -5.56 -4.22 -12.63
N THR A 79 -5.76 -5.26 -13.45
CA THR A 79 -6.08 -5.11 -14.88
C THR A 79 -7.46 -4.48 -15.13
N ASP A 80 -8.37 -4.54 -14.15
CA ASP A 80 -9.70 -3.93 -14.20
C ASP A 80 -9.72 -2.46 -13.79
N MET A 81 -8.60 -1.90 -13.32
CA MET A 81 -8.51 -0.49 -12.96
C MET A 81 -7.72 0.31 -14.01
N PRO A 82 -8.34 1.33 -14.64
CA PRO A 82 -7.62 2.21 -15.53
C PRO A 82 -6.60 3.07 -14.77
N LEU A 83 -5.47 3.37 -15.42
CA LEU A 83 -4.60 4.45 -14.96
C LEU A 83 -5.24 5.79 -15.28
N HIS A 84 -5.30 6.68 -14.30
CA HIS A 84 -5.66 8.07 -14.52
C HIS A 84 -4.69 8.70 -15.53
N ARG A 85 -5.18 9.59 -16.39
CA ARG A 85 -4.35 10.26 -17.42
C ARG A 85 -3.09 10.93 -16.86
N CYS A 86 -3.18 11.39 -15.62
CA CYS A 86 -2.10 12.05 -14.90
C CYS A 86 -1.50 11.18 -13.79
N ALA A 87 -1.61 9.86 -13.89
CA ALA A 87 -1.01 8.93 -12.94
C ALA A 87 0.52 9.09 -12.87
N ARG A 88 1.08 8.90 -11.67
CA ARG A 88 2.51 9.07 -11.41
C ARG A 88 3.06 8.02 -10.45
N ALA A 89 4.36 7.76 -10.56
CA ALA A 89 5.07 7.05 -9.52
C ALA A 89 5.15 7.90 -8.24
N MET A 90 4.98 7.27 -7.09
CA MET A 90 5.20 7.86 -5.76
C MET A 90 6.71 7.97 -5.51
N ASP A 91 7.11 9.07 -4.89
CA ASP A 91 8.47 9.16 -4.34
C ASP A 91 8.60 8.31 -3.06
N GLU A 92 9.83 8.02 -2.65
CA GLU A 92 10.15 7.18 -1.49
C GLU A 92 9.47 7.68 -0.20
N GLU A 93 9.42 9.00 -0.01
CA GLU A 93 8.83 9.62 1.18
C GLU A 93 7.29 9.45 1.19
N LEU A 94 6.65 9.55 0.03
CA LEU A 94 5.21 9.32 -0.12
C LEU A 94 4.88 7.84 0.06
N VAL A 95 5.72 6.93 -0.43
CA VAL A 95 5.59 5.48 -0.15
C VAL A 95 5.67 5.24 1.36
N GLU A 96 6.69 5.77 2.03
CA GLU A 96 6.87 5.62 3.48
C GLU A 96 5.64 6.13 4.26
N VAL A 97 5.23 7.38 4.00
CA VAL A 97 4.11 8.00 4.72
C VAL A 97 2.80 7.28 4.45
N SER A 98 2.56 6.81 3.22
CA SER A 98 1.33 6.10 2.87
C SER A 98 1.29 4.70 3.47
N SER A 99 2.43 4.01 3.55
CA SER A 99 2.53 2.66 4.09
C SER A 99 2.26 2.60 5.60
N ARG A 100 2.52 3.70 6.33
CA ARG A 100 2.18 3.81 7.76
C ARG A 100 0.71 3.57 8.06
N ILE A 101 -0.20 3.79 7.09
CA ILE A 101 -1.64 3.60 7.30
C ILE A 101 -2.00 2.13 7.59
N PHE A 102 -1.22 1.19 7.07
CA PHE A 102 -1.47 -0.24 7.21
C PHE A 102 -1.22 -0.74 8.63
N TYR A 103 -0.51 0.03 9.45
CA TYR A 103 -0.18 -0.29 10.84
C TYR A 103 -1.15 0.38 11.84
N ILE A 104 -2.17 1.07 11.35
CA ILE A 104 -3.23 1.62 12.19
C ILE A 104 -4.23 0.51 12.53
N GLU A 105 -4.36 0.23 13.81
CA GLU A 105 -5.33 -0.69 14.38
C GLU A 105 -6.63 0.03 14.81
N GLU A 106 -7.68 -0.73 15.11
CA GLU A 106 -8.93 -0.14 15.60
C GLU A 106 -8.71 0.55 16.96
N GLU A 107 -7.87 -0.03 17.81
CA GLU A 107 -7.41 0.45 19.11
C GLU A 107 -6.39 1.59 19.05
N SER A 108 -5.79 1.87 17.89
CA SER A 108 -4.83 2.98 17.75
C SER A 108 -5.45 4.30 18.21
N SER A 109 -4.64 5.12 18.86
CA SER A 109 -5.13 6.35 19.48
C SER A 109 -5.65 7.33 18.42
N TYR A 110 -6.62 8.18 18.80
CA TYR A 110 -7.12 9.22 17.90
C TYR A 110 -6.01 10.16 17.39
N ILE A 111 -5.01 10.43 18.23
CA ILE A 111 -3.86 11.28 17.89
C ILE A 111 -3.02 10.64 16.79
N GLU A 112 -2.72 9.35 16.91
CA GLU A 112 -1.96 8.59 15.93
C GLU A 112 -2.68 8.51 14.57
N LYS A 113 -3.98 8.21 14.59
CA LYS A 113 -4.82 8.23 13.38
C LYS A 113 -4.81 9.60 12.70
N THR A 114 -4.86 10.68 13.49
CA THR A 114 -4.83 12.05 12.99
C THR A 114 -3.46 12.45 12.46
N ASP A 115 -2.37 12.00 13.09
CA ASP A 115 -0.99 12.27 12.64
C ASP A 115 -0.74 11.70 11.25
N ILE A 116 -1.03 10.41 11.06
CA ILE A 116 -0.82 9.72 9.77
C ILE A 116 -1.71 10.35 8.69
N ARG A 117 -2.99 10.58 8.98
CA ARG A 117 -3.91 11.25 8.04
C ARG A 117 -3.42 12.65 7.68
N GLY A 118 -2.91 13.40 8.66
CA GLY A 118 -2.34 14.73 8.46
C GLY A 118 -1.10 14.70 7.54
N ALA A 119 -0.19 13.76 7.78
CA ALA A 119 1.00 13.58 6.96
C ALA A 119 0.65 13.23 5.50
N LEU A 120 -0.29 12.30 5.30
CA LEU A 120 -0.82 11.95 3.98
C LEU A 120 -1.45 13.15 3.26
N MET A 121 -2.29 13.92 3.97
CA MET A 121 -2.92 15.12 3.41
C MET A 121 -1.88 16.14 2.96
N LEU A 122 -0.84 16.40 3.77
CA LEU A 122 0.23 17.33 3.42
C LEU A 122 0.98 16.89 2.15
N LYS A 123 1.30 15.60 2.04
CA LYS A 123 1.96 15.05 0.85
C LYS A 123 1.09 15.15 -0.39
N TYR A 124 -0.19 14.83 -0.26
CA TYR A 124 -1.15 14.98 -1.35
C TYR A 124 -1.27 16.45 -1.80
N MET A 125 -1.41 17.39 -0.85
CA MET A 125 -1.48 18.82 -1.15
C MET A 125 -0.22 19.34 -1.85
N ALA A 126 0.96 18.84 -1.50
CA ALA A 126 2.20 19.20 -2.18
C ALA A 126 2.23 18.76 -3.65
N ARG A 127 1.50 17.69 -4.01
CA ARG A 127 1.42 17.16 -5.38
C ARG A 127 0.28 17.73 -6.21
N LEU A 128 -0.74 18.34 -5.59
CA LEU A 128 -1.87 18.96 -6.29
C LEU A 128 -1.47 19.91 -7.44
N PRO A 129 -0.45 20.79 -7.32
CA PRO A 129 -0.09 21.69 -8.42
C PRO A 129 0.38 20.95 -9.68
N GLU A 130 1.13 19.86 -9.53
CA GLU A 130 1.65 19.07 -10.64
C GLU A 130 0.52 18.31 -11.35
N VAL A 131 -0.40 17.73 -10.59
CA VAL A 131 -1.59 17.04 -11.11
C VAL A 131 -2.50 18.03 -11.83
N ALA A 132 -2.78 19.19 -11.24
CA ALA A 132 -3.58 20.24 -11.85
C ALA A 132 -2.95 20.74 -13.17
N ALA A 133 -1.63 20.92 -13.19
CA ALA A 133 -0.91 21.30 -14.40
C ALA A 133 -0.97 20.22 -15.49
N CYS A 134 -0.97 18.94 -15.12
CA CYS A 134 -1.16 17.84 -16.08
C CYS A 134 -2.58 17.88 -16.68
N ASN A 135 -3.62 18.00 -15.84
CA ASN A 135 -5.01 18.08 -16.29
C ASN A 135 -5.22 19.26 -17.25
N LEU A 136 -4.74 20.45 -16.91
CA LEU A 136 -4.86 21.64 -17.78
C LEU A 136 -4.18 21.48 -19.14
N ARG A 137 -3.01 20.81 -19.19
CA ARG A 137 -2.34 20.53 -20.48
C ARG A 137 -3.11 19.51 -21.30
N ALA A 138 -3.63 18.49 -20.63
CA ALA A 138 -4.40 17.44 -21.25
C ALA A 138 -5.74 17.95 -21.82
N GLU A 139 -6.41 18.87 -21.12
CA GLU A 139 -7.63 19.54 -21.59
C GLU A 139 -7.35 20.37 -22.84
N ARG A 140 -6.26 21.16 -22.85
CA ARG A 140 -5.87 21.93 -24.05
C ARG A 140 -5.58 21.03 -25.24
N ALA A 141 -4.82 19.96 -25.03
CA ALA A 141 -4.50 19.01 -26.11
C ALA A 141 -5.75 18.34 -26.67
N ALA A 142 -6.74 18.03 -25.83
CA ALA A 142 -8.02 17.49 -26.28
C ALA A 142 -8.80 18.52 -27.13
N GLN A 143 -8.86 19.77 -26.68
CA GLN A 143 -9.51 20.86 -27.43
C GLN A 143 -8.85 21.16 -28.77
N GLU A 144 -7.51 21.12 -28.83
CA GLU A 144 -6.75 21.31 -30.07
C GLU A 144 -6.95 20.16 -31.07
N ALA A 145 -7.15 18.93 -30.60
CA ALA A 145 -7.38 17.76 -31.45
C ALA A 145 -8.80 17.71 -32.05
N GLU A 146 -9.74 18.48 -31.50
CA GLU A 146 -11.12 18.59 -31.98
C GLU A 146 -11.29 19.67 -33.07
N LEU A 147 -10.23 20.42 -33.40
CA LEU A 147 -10.22 21.54 -34.35
C LEU A 147 -9.51 21.21 -35.66
#